data_AF-A0A0A9WHJ3-F1
#
_entry.id   AF-A0A0A9WHJ3-F1
#
_cell.length_a   1.000
_cell.length_b   1.000
_cell.length_c   1.000
_cell.angle_alpha   90.00
_cell.angle_beta   90.00
_cell.angle_gamma   90.00
#
_symmetry.space_group_name_H-M   'P 1'
#
loop_
_entity.id
_entity.type
_entity.pdbx_description
1 polymer ?
#
loop_
_entity_poly.entity_id
_entity_poly.type
_entity_poly.pdbx_seq_one_letter_code
_entity_poly.pdbx_strand_id
1 'polypeptide(L)'
;MEIGEDCFGSSDHFPCLLTVASAEVSLEDDDVARVETKFRWNPDKASDFRSEMDSLFPNTAMFTNDPGDKYEILINAIQSASKKLGMVKSYKPGASGGQRWFDLECKSQRFKVRHSLRKVKRLGYKKSDINSYLNHKVSYKNLLVEKQKTYYDGLKDKIMKVKNSSDFWATIKKFKSKSIRKFKPSVEAVEEHFDALFGFSGDSCDDTPIMHSGTFDSCLDEPIALGELKAALKAVKSNKAPGEDGINYDF
;
A
#
# COMPACT_ATOMS: atom_id res chain seq x y z
N MET A 1 -8.71 21.04 -4.37
CA MET A 1 -8.90 19.74 -3.68
C MET A 1 -9.73 18.89 -4.62
N GLU A 2 -9.07 18.29 -5.62
CA GLU A 2 -9.74 17.50 -6.66
C GLU A 2 -9.92 16.08 -6.16
N ILE A 3 -11.18 15.67 -6.10
CA ILE A 3 -11.59 14.28 -5.88
C ILE A 3 -11.24 13.56 -7.18
N GLY A 4 -10.27 12.66 -7.12
CA GLY A 4 -9.89 11.85 -8.28
C GLY A 4 -11.09 11.07 -8.78
N GLU A 5 -11.52 11.38 -9.99
CA GLU A 5 -12.49 10.60 -10.75
C GLU A 5 -11.89 9.21 -11.02
N ASP A 6 -12.32 8.23 -10.24
CA ASP A 6 -12.15 6.84 -10.62
C ASP A 6 -13.05 6.58 -11.85
N CYS A 7 -12.43 6.54 -13.02
CA CYS A 7 -13.03 6.10 -14.27
C CYS A 7 -13.46 4.62 -14.18
N PHE A 8 -14.57 4.32 -13.52
CA PHE A 8 -15.29 3.06 -13.65
C PHE A 8 -16.18 3.09 -14.90
N GLY A 9 -15.53 3.08 -16.08
CA GLY A 9 -16.19 2.99 -17.38
C GLY A 9 -16.70 1.59 -17.70
N SER A 10 -17.54 1.00 -16.84
CA SER A 10 -18.41 -0.11 -17.24
C SER A 10 -19.83 0.28 -16.90
N SER A 11 -20.62 0.59 -17.95
CA SER A 11 -22.05 0.87 -17.84
C SER A 11 -22.74 -0.16 -16.94
N ASP A 12 -23.22 0.28 -15.78
CA ASP A 12 -23.87 -0.51 -14.72
C ASP A 12 -25.40 -0.58 -14.95
N HIS A 13 -25.85 -0.48 -16.22
CA HIS A 13 -27.27 -0.56 -16.57
C HIS A 13 -27.74 -2.01 -16.53
N PHE A 14 -28.15 -2.46 -15.34
CA PHE A 14 -29.06 -3.59 -15.23
C PHE A 14 -30.50 -3.09 -15.43
N PRO A 15 -31.37 -3.80 -16.17
CA PRO A 15 -32.78 -3.45 -16.24
C PRO A 15 -33.39 -3.52 -14.83
N CYS A 16 -33.99 -2.42 -14.39
CA CYS A 16 -34.56 -2.30 -13.05
C CYS A 16 -35.85 -3.11 -12.94
N LEU A 17 -35.86 -4.11 -12.06
CA LEU A 17 -37.06 -4.87 -11.72
C LEU A 17 -37.27 -4.76 -10.20
N LEU A 18 -38.26 -3.96 -9.80
CA LEU A 18 -38.57 -3.65 -8.41
C LEU A 18 -39.37 -4.81 -7.79
N THR A 19 -38.93 -5.34 -6.65
CA THR A 19 -39.82 -6.10 -5.76
C THR A 19 -39.36 -5.99 -4.32
N VAL A 20 -40.31 -5.73 -3.41
CA VAL A 20 -40.10 -5.45 -1.98
C VAL A 20 -40.54 -6.65 -1.13
N ALA A 21 -39.70 -7.12 -0.20
CA ALA A 21 -40.08 -7.85 1.03
C ALA A 21 -38.84 -8.10 1.94
N SER A 22 -39.07 -8.24 3.26
CA SER A 22 -38.16 -8.00 4.39
C SER A 22 -37.64 -9.25 5.15
N ALA A 23 -36.43 -9.11 5.75
CA ALA A 23 -35.77 -9.78 6.90
C ALA A 23 -35.51 -11.32 6.88
N GLU A 24 -34.51 -11.93 7.55
CA GLU A 24 -33.23 -11.60 8.24
C GLU A 24 -32.50 -12.96 8.48
N VAL A 25 -31.17 -13.09 8.31
CA VAL A 25 -30.37 -14.22 8.87
C VAL A 25 -28.90 -13.81 9.12
N SER A 26 -28.41 -14.17 10.32
CA SER A 26 -27.07 -13.95 10.89
C SER A 26 -25.99 -14.92 10.37
N LEU A 27 -24.71 -14.50 10.40
CA LEU A 27 -23.54 -15.33 10.09
C LEU A 27 -22.44 -15.13 11.14
N GLU A 28 -21.85 -16.22 11.62
CA GLU A 28 -20.62 -16.25 12.41
C GLU A 28 -19.43 -16.55 11.48
N ASP A 29 -18.30 -15.84 11.66
CA ASP A 29 -17.06 -15.97 10.89
C ASP A 29 -15.88 -16.19 11.86
N ASP A 30 -15.11 -17.27 11.64
CA ASP A 30 -13.88 -17.58 12.38
C ASP A 30 -12.65 -16.98 11.65
N ASP A 31 -11.95 -16.08 12.34
CA ASP A 31 -10.80 -15.34 11.83
C ASP A 31 -9.48 -16.12 12.05
N VAL A 32 -9.00 -16.80 11.00
CA VAL A 32 -7.65 -17.39 10.97
C VAL A 32 -6.86 -16.79 9.81
N ALA A 33 -5.84 -16.00 10.16
CA ALA A 33 -4.92 -15.37 9.21
C ALA A 33 -4.25 -16.41 8.29
N ARG A 34 -4.60 -16.40 7.00
CA ARG A 34 -4.07 -17.34 5.99
C ARG A 34 -2.75 -16.87 5.38
N VAL A 35 -1.78 -17.78 5.32
CA VAL A 35 -0.49 -17.62 4.64
C VAL A 35 -0.66 -17.86 3.13
N GLU A 36 -0.24 -16.91 2.28
CA GLU A 36 -0.24 -17.11 0.83
C GLU A 36 0.94 -18.04 0.40
N THR A 37 0.63 -19.15 -0.26
CA THR A 37 1.61 -20.08 -0.83
C THR A 37 1.83 -19.75 -2.31
N LYS A 38 3.09 -19.64 -2.74
CA LYS A 38 3.44 -19.55 -4.17
C LYS A 38 4.22 -20.78 -4.59
N PHE A 39 3.81 -21.35 -5.72
CA PHE A 39 4.50 -22.45 -6.37
C PHE A 39 5.59 -21.88 -7.28
N ARG A 40 6.82 -22.39 -7.13
CA ARG A 40 7.92 -22.09 -8.05
C ARG A 40 8.34 -23.39 -8.71
N TRP A 41 8.06 -23.51 -10.01
CA TRP A 41 8.50 -24.64 -10.79
C TRP A 41 10.04 -24.71 -10.80
N ASN A 42 10.57 -25.91 -10.63
CA ASN A 42 11.99 -26.22 -10.72
C ASN A 42 12.16 -27.36 -11.74
N PRO A 43 12.79 -27.11 -12.91
CA PRO A 43 12.93 -28.11 -13.96
C PRO A 43 13.71 -29.36 -13.49
N ASP A 44 14.65 -29.20 -12.55
CA ASP A 44 15.47 -30.31 -12.05
C ASP A 44 14.66 -31.35 -11.27
N LYS A 45 13.48 -30.96 -10.76
CA LYS A 45 12.57 -31.83 -9.98
C LYS A 45 11.35 -32.30 -10.78
N ALA A 46 11.36 -32.11 -12.10
CA ALA A 46 10.21 -32.41 -12.95
C ALA A 46 9.86 -33.92 -12.96
N SER A 47 10.88 -34.79 -12.99
CA SER A 47 10.70 -36.24 -12.92
C SER A 47 10.07 -36.68 -11.61
N ASP A 48 10.58 -36.15 -10.49
CA ASP A 48 10.12 -36.50 -9.15
C ASP A 48 8.70 -36.00 -8.91
N PHE A 49 8.38 -34.80 -9.41
CA PHE A 49 7.03 -34.24 -9.36
C PHE A 49 6.04 -35.11 -10.12
N ARG A 50 6.41 -35.59 -11.32
CA ARG A 50 5.57 -36.50 -12.10
C ARG A 50 5.36 -37.82 -11.36
N SER A 51 6.42 -38.41 -10.80
CA SER A 51 6.30 -39.64 -10.02
C SER A 51 5.39 -39.48 -8.80
N GLU A 52 5.44 -38.33 -8.11
CA GLU A 52 4.58 -38.07 -6.96
C GLU A 52 3.11 -37.85 -7.38
N MET A 53 2.89 -37.11 -8.48
CA MET A 53 1.55 -36.94 -9.05
C MET A 53 0.97 -38.28 -9.49
N ASP A 54 1.74 -39.11 -10.18
CA ASP A 54 1.34 -40.45 -10.61
C ASP A 54 1.08 -41.39 -9.43
N SER A 55 1.65 -41.13 -8.24
CA SER A 55 1.30 -41.87 -7.02
C SER A 55 0.01 -41.38 -6.36
N LEU A 56 -0.32 -40.09 -6.48
CA LEU A 56 -1.46 -39.47 -5.79
C LEU A 56 -2.75 -39.55 -6.61
N PHE A 57 -2.64 -39.46 -7.93
CA PHE A 57 -3.77 -39.35 -8.85
C PHE A 57 -4.58 -40.64 -9.11
N PRO A 58 -3.97 -41.84 -9.20
CA PRO A 58 -4.70 -43.07 -9.55
C PRO A 58 -5.74 -43.48 -8.52
N ASN A 59 -5.56 -43.11 -7.24
CA ASN A 59 -6.42 -43.57 -6.15
C ASN A 59 -7.58 -42.62 -5.80
N THR A 60 -7.54 -41.35 -6.21
CA THR A 60 -8.56 -40.35 -5.82
C THR A 60 -9.47 -39.90 -6.96
N ALA A 61 -8.99 -39.88 -8.20
CA ALA A 61 -9.77 -39.37 -9.34
C ALA A 61 -10.81 -40.36 -9.90
N MET A 62 -10.75 -41.65 -9.54
CA MET A 62 -11.68 -42.67 -10.05
C MET A 62 -13.05 -42.71 -9.37
N PHE A 63 -13.23 -42.04 -8.23
CA PHE A 63 -14.42 -42.25 -7.37
C PHE A 63 -15.49 -41.15 -7.44
N THR A 64 -15.25 -40.04 -8.13
CA THR A 64 -16.23 -38.93 -8.20
C THR A 64 -16.57 -38.57 -9.65
N ASN A 65 -17.87 -38.36 -9.92
CA ASN A 65 -18.36 -37.92 -11.23
C ASN A 65 -18.53 -36.39 -11.31
N ASP A 66 -18.47 -35.68 -10.17
CA ASP A 66 -18.63 -34.24 -10.13
C ASP A 66 -17.35 -33.50 -10.58
N PRO A 67 -17.44 -32.55 -11.54
CA PRO A 67 -16.28 -31.77 -11.99
C PRO A 67 -15.65 -30.87 -10.91
N GLY A 68 -16.43 -30.43 -9.91
CA GLY A 68 -15.94 -29.62 -8.81
C GLY A 68 -15.02 -30.42 -7.89
N ASP A 69 -15.44 -31.62 -7.51
CA ASP A 69 -14.65 -32.53 -6.68
C ASP A 69 -13.33 -32.91 -7.36
N LYS A 70 -13.35 -33.16 -8.68
CA LYS A 70 -12.13 -33.45 -9.47
C LYS A 70 -11.14 -32.30 -9.45
N TYR A 71 -11.63 -31.07 -9.50
CA TYR A 71 -10.78 -29.88 -9.46
C TYR A 71 -10.10 -29.71 -8.10
N GLU A 72 -10.84 -29.91 -7.00
CA GLU A 72 -10.29 -29.84 -5.64
C GLU A 72 -9.27 -30.96 -5.39
N ILE A 73 -9.55 -32.18 -5.84
CA ILE A 73 -8.60 -33.31 -5.77
C ILE A 73 -7.31 -32.98 -6.52
N LEU A 74 -7.40 -32.42 -7.73
CA LEU A 74 -6.24 -32.01 -8.52
C LEU A 74 -5.43 -30.92 -7.81
N ILE A 75 -6.09 -29.89 -7.26
CA ILE A 75 -5.41 -28.85 -6.49
C ILE A 75 -4.66 -29.46 -5.31
N ASN A 76 -5.32 -30.33 -4.53
CA ASN A 76 -4.71 -30.93 -3.34
C ASN A 76 -3.53 -31.84 -3.69
N ALA A 77 -3.61 -32.58 -4.79
CA ALA A 77 -2.50 -33.38 -5.32
C ALA A 77 -1.30 -32.49 -5.70
N ILE A 78 -1.55 -31.42 -6.46
CA ILE A 78 -0.51 -30.45 -6.84
C ILE A 78 0.12 -29.80 -5.60
N GLN A 79 -0.70 -29.40 -4.62
CA GLN A 79 -0.23 -28.80 -3.38
C GLN A 79 0.67 -29.75 -2.57
N SER A 80 0.24 -31.00 -2.43
CA SER A 80 0.95 -32.05 -1.69
C SER A 80 2.29 -32.39 -2.35
N ALA A 81 2.29 -32.67 -3.65
CA ALA A 81 3.49 -32.98 -4.42
C ALA A 81 4.50 -31.81 -4.40
N SER A 82 4.01 -30.59 -4.61
CA SER A 82 4.85 -29.39 -4.58
C SER A 82 5.46 -29.14 -3.19
N LYS A 83 4.71 -29.40 -2.12
CA LYS A 83 5.19 -29.21 -0.74
C LYS A 83 6.26 -30.22 -0.39
N LYS A 84 6.08 -31.50 -0.77
CA LYS A 84 7.06 -32.57 -0.56
C LYS A 84 8.39 -32.28 -1.24
N LEU A 85 8.36 -31.73 -2.45
CA LEU A 85 9.55 -31.42 -3.23
C LEU A 85 10.16 -30.03 -2.91
N GLY A 86 9.62 -29.30 -1.94
CA GLY A 86 10.10 -27.96 -1.59
C GLY A 86 9.91 -26.93 -2.70
N MET A 87 8.94 -27.15 -3.60
CA MET A 87 8.56 -26.23 -4.68
C MET A 87 7.55 -25.16 -4.22
N VAL A 88 7.12 -25.24 -2.96
CA VAL A 88 6.28 -24.23 -2.30
C VAL A 88 7.16 -23.28 -1.50
N LYS A 89 7.08 -22.00 -1.81
CA LYS A 89 7.62 -20.95 -0.94
C LYS A 89 6.47 -20.21 -0.29
N SER A 90 6.44 -20.20 1.04
CA SER A 90 5.58 -19.33 1.81
C SER A 90 6.17 -17.92 1.76
N TYR A 91 5.41 -16.97 1.24
CA TYR A 91 5.80 -15.57 1.32
C TYR A 91 4.87 -14.88 2.30
N LYS A 92 5.43 -14.09 3.19
CA LYS A 92 4.65 -13.00 3.78
C LYS A 92 4.41 -12.03 2.63
N PRO A 93 3.15 -11.79 2.20
CA PRO A 93 2.90 -10.84 1.14
C PRO A 93 3.56 -9.52 1.55
N GLY A 94 4.59 -9.10 0.81
CA GLY A 94 5.14 -7.76 0.96
C GLY A 94 3.99 -6.77 0.77
N ALA A 95 4.04 -5.63 1.45
CA ALA A 95 3.00 -4.61 1.36
C ALA A 95 2.82 -4.15 -0.11
N SER A 96 1.99 -4.87 -0.85
CA SER A 96 1.60 -4.54 -2.22
C SER A 96 0.98 -3.15 -2.15
N GLY A 97 1.28 -2.28 -3.12
CA GLY A 97 0.88 -0.86 -3.15
C GLY A 97 -0.62 -0.56 -3.16
N GLY A 98 -1.46 -1.51 -2.75
CA GLY A 98 -2.86 -1.28 -2.40
C GLY A 98 -3.01 -0.44 -1.13
N GLN A 99 -4.25 -0.03 -0.88
CA GLN A 99 -4.63 0.71 0.30
C GLN A 99 -4.30 -0.10 1.57
N ARG A 100 -3.67 0.53 2.56
CA ARG A 100 -3.20 -0.14 3.78
C ARG A 100 -4.31 -0.72 4.64
N TRP A 101 -5.53 -0.22 4.50
CA TRP A 101 -6.73 -0.71 5.18
C TRP A 101 -7.42 -1.85 4.42
N PHE A 102 -7.01 -2.15 3.19
CA PHE A 102 -7.62 -3.19 2.36
C PHE A 102 -6.95 -4.56 2.65
N ASP A 103 -7.67 -5.40 3.39
CA ASP A 103 -7.20 -6.68 3.87
C ASP A 103 -7.68 -7.87 3.01
N LEU A 104 -7.41 -9.09 3.49
CA LEU A 104 -7.82 -10.32 2.83
C LEU A 104 -9.34 -10.52 2.86
N GLU A 105 -10.02 -10.02 3.90
CA GLU A 105 -11.46 -10.07 4.02
C GLU A 105 -12.11 -9.25 2.89
N CYS A 106 -11.60 -8.05 2.64
CA CYS A 106 -11.98 -7.23 1.50
C CYS A 106 -11.77 -7.98 0.15
N LYS A 107 -10.64 -8.69 -0.01
CA LYS A 107 -10.40 -9.52 -1.21
C LYS A 107 -11.43 -10.65 -1.33
N SER A 108 -11.73 -11.34 -0.24
CA SER A 108 -12.67 -12.47 -0.19
C SER A 108 -14.08 -12.01 -0.56
N GLN A 109 -14.57 -10.92 0.03
CA GLN A 109 -15.88 -10.35 -0.32
C GLN A 109 -15.92 -9.85 -1.76
N ARG A 110 -14.85 -9.21 -2.25
CA ARG A 110 -14.72 -8.83 -3.67
C ARG A 110 -14.82 -10.05 -4.59
N PHE A 111 -14.22 -11.18 -4.21
CA PHE A 111 -14.35 -12.43 -4.94
C PHE A 111 -15.79 -12.94 -4.93
N LYS A 112 -16.46 -12.98 -3.77
CA LYS A 112 -17.88 -13.38 -3.64
C LYS A 112 -18.80 -12.55 -4.54
N VAL A 113 -18.63 -11.23 -4.58
CA VAL A 113 -19.36 -10.31 -5.48
C VAL A 113 -19.14 -10.66 -6.95
N ARG A 114 -17.88 -10.87 -7.35
CA ARG A 114 -17.55 -11.22 -8.74
C ARG A 114 -18.10 -12.59 -9.13
N HIS A 115 -18.03 -13.55 -8.21
CA HIS A 115 -18.51 -14.90 -8.42
C HIS A 115 -20.03 -14.92 -8.58
N SER A 116 -20.78 -14.27 -7.69
CA SER A 116 -22.24 -14.17 -7.81
C SER A 116 -22.66 -13.41 -9.07
N LEU A 117 -21.94 -12.36 -9.48
CA LEU A 117 -22.21 -11.68 -10.76
C LEU A 117 -22.06 -12.61 -11.97
N ARG A 118 -20.98 -13.41 -12.03
CA ARG A 118 -20.80 -14.39 -13.10
C ARG A 118 -21.92 -15.44 -13.09
N LYS A 119 -22.32 -15.89 -11.90
CA LYS A 119 -23.44 -16.84 -11.72
C LYS A 119 -24.75 -16.26 -12.26
N VAL A 120 -25.09 -15.02 -11.92
CA VAL A 120 -26.27 -14.29 -12.42
C VAL A 120 -26.29 -14.21 -13.94
N LYS A 121 -25.16 -13.82 -14.56
CA LYS A 121 -25.03 -13.72 -16.02
C LYS A 121 -25.21 -15.07 -16.70
N ARG A 122 -24.63 -16.13 -16.14
CA ARG A 122 -24.72 -17.50 -16.69
C ARG A 122 -26.13 -18.09 -16.59
N LEU A 123 -26.85 -17.80 -15.52
CA LEU A 123 -28.17 -18.38 -15.24
C LEU A 123 -29.35 -17.54 -15.77
N GLY A 124 -29.08 -16.52 -16.57
CA GLY A 124 -30.13 -15.71 -17.19
C GLY A 124 -30.90 -14.85 -16.19
N TYR A 125 -30.22 -14.26 -15.20
CA TYR A 125 -30.81 -13.24 -14.32
C TYR A 125 -31.98 -13.73 -13.45
N LYS A 126 -31.86 -14.93 -12.87
CA LYS A 126 -32.82 -15.44 -11.86
C LYS A 126 -32.86 -14.54 -10.63
N LYS A 127 -34.07 -14.25 -10.13
CA LYS A 127 -34.31 -13.34 -9.00
C LYS A 127 -33.54 -13.71 -7.72
N SER A 128 -33.45 -15.01 -7.40
CA SER A 128 -32.71 -15.49 -6.21
C SER A 128 -31.20 -15.21 -6.33
N ASP A 129 -30.61 -15.45 -7.50
CA ASP A 129 -29.19 -15.19 -7.75
C ASP A 129 -28.89 -13.68 -7.79
N ILE A 130 -29.81 -12.86 -8.33
CA ILE A 130 -29.71 -11.39 -8.29
C ILE A 130 -29.67 -10.91 -6.84
N ASN A 131 -30.60 -11.36 -6.01
CA ASN A 131 -30.64 -10.98 -4.59
C ASN A 131 -29.35 -11.37 -3.87
N SER A 132 -28.81 -12.57 -4.12
CA SER A 132 -27.51 -12.98 -3.57
C SER A 132 -26.37 -12.06 -4.00
N TYR A 133 -26.32 -11.66 -5.28
CA TYR A 133 -25.33 -10.69 -5.76
C TYR A 133 -25.48 -9.32 -5.10
N LEU A 134 -26.70 -8.80 -5.01
CA LEU A 134 -26.97 -7.51 -4.37
C LEU A 134 -26.56 -7.52 -2.90
N ASN A 135 -26.87 -8.59 -2.17
CA ASN A 135 -26.45 -8.76 -0.78
C ASN A 135 -24.93 -8.72 -0.66
N HIS A 136 -24.19 -9.52 -1.46
CA HIS A 136 -22.73 -9.46 -1.46
C HIS A 136 -22.20 -8.07 -1.85
N LYS A 137 -22.84 -7.36 -2.78
CA LYS A 137 -22.42 -6.00 -3.21
C LYS A 137 -22.59 -5.00 -2.07
N VAL A 138 -23.70 -5.05 -1.33
CA VAL A 138 -23.95 -4.20 -0.16
C VAL A 138 -22.99 -4.54 0.97
N SER A 139 -22.87 -5.82 1.35
CA SER A 139 -21.94 -6.27 2.39
C SER A 139 -20.50 -5.85 2.09
N TYR A 140 -20.05 -6.01 0.84
CA TYR A 140 -18.72 -5.57 0.43
C TYR A 140 -18.53 -4.06 0.57
N LYS A 141 -19.51 -3.24 0.14
CA LYS A 141 -19.43 -1.77 0.30
C LYS A 141 -19.35 -1.36 1.77
N ASN A 142 -20.19 -1.95 2.61
CA ASN A 142 -20.19 -1.66 4.05
C ASN A 142 -18.85 -2.03 4.68
N LEU A 143 -18.32 -3.21 4.35
CA LEU A 143 -17.01 -3.66 4.81
C LEU A 143 -15.89 -2.67 4.42
N LEU A 144 -15.89 -2.15 3.19
CA LEU A 144 -14.88 -1.17 2.76
C LEU A 144 -14.95 0.11 3.61
N VAL A 145 -16.15 0.65 3.83
CA VAL A 145 -16.35 1.87 4.62
C VAL A 145 -15.89 1.64 6.06
N GLU A 146 -16.27 0.51 6.66
CA GLU A 146 -15.89 0.15 8.01
C GLU A 146 -14.38 -0.02 8.17
N LYS A 147 -13.73 -0.81 7.31
CA LYS A 147 -12.28 -1.04 7.36
C LYS A 147 -11.49 0.25 7.14
N GLN A 148 -11.94 1.09 6.22
CA GLN A 148 -11.36 2.39 5.98
C GLN A 148 -11.46 3.28 7.23
N LYS A 149 -12.66 3.39 7.82
CA LYS A 149 -12.91 4.18 9.02
C LYS A 149 -12.04 3.71 10.19
N THR A 150 -12.11 2.42 10.53
CA THR A 150 -11.36 1.81 11.63
C THR A 150 -9.86 2.03 11.50
N TYR A 151 -9.32 1.93 10.28
CA TYR A 151 -7.90 2.18 10.04
C TYR A 151 -7.50 3.64 10.29
N TYR A 152 -8.28 4.61 9.78
CA TYR A 152 -7.97 6.02 9.96
C TYR A 152 -8.21 6.51 11.38
N ASP A 153 -9.25 6.00 12.06
CA ASP A 153 -9.48 6.25 13.48
C ASP A 153 -8.31 5.73 14.31
N GLY A 154 -7.83 4.51 14.04
CA GLY A 154 -6.65 3.94 14.70
C GLY A 154 -5.36 4.72 14.41
N LEU A 155 -5.23 5.37 13.25
CA LEU A 155 -4.11 6.27 12.97
C LEU A 155 -4.23 7.60 13.74
N LYS A 156 -5.45 8.16 13.84
CA LYS A 156 -5.71 9.36 14.63
C LYS A 156 -5.35 9.14 16.10
N ASP A 157 -5.78 8.01 16.66
CA ASP A 157 -5.44 7.61 18.03
C ASP A 157 -3.94 7.45 18.24
N LYS A 158 -3.23 6.89 17.27
CA LYS A 158 -1.77 6.79 17.32
C LYS A 158 -1.13 8.18 17.37
N ILE A 159 -1.56 9.10 16.51
CA ILE A 159 -1.05 10.48 16.49
C ILE A 159 -1.28 11.16 17.85
N MET A 160 -2.49 11.05 18.42
CA MET A 160 -2.82 11.67 19.72
C MET A 160 -1.99 11.13 20.88
N LYS A 161 -1.51 9.87 20.79
CA LYS A 161 -0.73 9.21 21.84
C LYS A 161 0.79 9.32 21.66
N VAL A 162 1.28 9.87 20.55
CA VAL A 162 2.72 9.97 20.31
C VAL A 162 3.38 11.01 21.22
N LYS A 163 4.48 10.62 21.88
CA LYS A 163 5.32 11.52 22.69
C LYS A 163 6.64 11.92 22.02
N ASN A 164 7.08 11.18 20.99
CA ASN A 164 8.36 11.38 20.31
C ASN A 164 8.13 11.92 18.87
N SER A 165 8.92 12.91 18.46
CA SER A 165 8.90 13.48 17.10
C SER A 165 9.13 12.42 16.00
N SER A 166 10.00 11.43 16.24
CA SER A 166 10.29 10.35 15.30
C SER A 166 9.04 9.51 14.98
N ASP A 167 8.33 9.07 16.02
CA ASP A 167 7.10 8.28 15.88
C ASP A 167 5.96 9.10 15.27
N PHE A 168 5.94 10.40 15.54
CA PHE A 168 4.96 11.33 14.98
C PHE A 168 5.15 11.39 13.47
N TRP A 169 6.37 11.67 13.02
CA TRP A 169 6.70 11.71 11.60
C TRP A 169 6.54 10.35 10.93
N ALA A 170 6.87 9.24 11.61
CA ALA A 170 6.61 7.89 11.10
C ALA A 170 5.11 7.62 10.87
N THR A 171 4.25 8.15 11.73
CA THR A 171 2.79 8.04 11.60
C THR A 171 2.24 8.97 10.53
N ILE A 172 2.68 10.22 10.47
CA ILE A 172 2.32 11.19 9.42
C ILE A 172 2.74 10.70 8.02
N LYS A 173 3.90 10.05 7.90
CA LYS A 173 4.35 9.42 6.65
C LYS A 173 3.38 8.37 6.11
N LYS A 174 2.47 7.82 6.93
CA LYS A 174 1.40 6.89 6.48
C LYS A 174 0.23 7.61 5.81
N PHE A 175 0.00 8.89 6.12
CA PHE A 175 -1.02 9.73 5.48
C PHE A 175 -0.53 10.35 4.17
N LYS A 176 0.76 10.65 4.09
CA LYS A 176 1.36 11.12 2.84
C LYS A 176 1.27 9.99 1.82
N SER A 177 0.34 10.14 0.87
CA SER A 177 0.41 9.44 -0.39
C SER A 177 1.83 9.61 -0.91
N LYS A 178 2.52 8.50 -1.20
CA LYS A 178 3.74 8.54 -2.01
C LYS A 178 3.32 8.87 -3.44
N SER A 179 2.69 10.03 -3.65
CA SER A 179 2.68 10.70 -4.93
C SER A 179 4.11 11.16 -5.13
N ILE A 180 4.95 10.19 -5.49
CA ILE A 180 6.18 10.49 -6.19
C ILE A 180 5.67 10.98 -7.54
N ARG A 181 5.25 12.26 -7.60
CA ARG A 181 5.28 12.95 -8.88
C ARG A 181 6.73 12.81 -9.29
N LYS A 182 6.99 12.00 -10.31
CA LYS A 182 8.29 11.95 -10.97
C LYS A 182 8.50 13.24 -11.76
N PHE A 183 8.22 14.38 -11.14
CA PHE A 183 8.56 15.67 -11.68
C PHE A 183 10.05 15.83 -11.42
N LYS A 184 10.83 15.33 -12.38
CA LYS A 184 12.22 15.70 -12.52
C LYS A 184 12.19 16.89 -13.48
N PRO A 185 12.23 18.14 -12.99
CA PRO A 185 12.43 19.26 -13.90
C PRO A 185 13.74 19.01 -14.66
N SER A 186 13.76 19.39 -15.94
CA SER A 186 15.01 19.37 -16.69
C SER A 186 15.96 20.43 -16.13
N VAL A 187 17.25 20.32 -16.43
CA VAL A 187 18.24 21.30 -15.95
C VAL A 187 17.89 22.69 -16.49
N GLU A 188 17.43 22.75 -17.75
CA GLU A 188 17.03 23.97 -18.44
C GLU A 188 15.80 24.63 -17.77
N ALA A 189 14.82 23.83 -17.33
CA ALA A 189 13.65 24.35 -16.63
C ALA A 189 13.98 24.86 -15.21
N VAL A 190 15.06 24.35 -14.61
CA VAL A 190 15.60 24.88 -13.35
C VAL A 190 16.34 26.18 -13.64
N GLU A 191 17.24 26.20 -14.62
CA GLU A 191 17.98 27.41 -15.03
C GLU A 191 17.03 28.56 -15.36
N GLU A 192 16.02 28.34 -16.21
CA GLU A 192 15.01 29.35 -16.56
C GLU A 192 14.24 29.87 -15.33
N HIS A 193 13.92 28.99 -14.37
CA HIS A 193 13.28 29.39 -13.12
C HIS A 193 14.18 30.32 -12.29
N PHE A 194 15.47 29.98 -12.19
CA PHE A 194 16.44 30.76 -11.44
C PHE A 194 16.76 32.09 -12.15
N ASP A 195 16.92 32.10 -13.48
CA ASP A 195 17.12 33.33 -14.26
C ASP A 195 15.96 34.30 -14.08
N ALA A 196 14.72 33.78 -14.10
CA ALA A 196 13.51 34.56 -13.82
C ALA A 196 13.43 35.05 -12.37
N LEU A 197 13.87 34.23 -11.40
CA LEU A 197 13.83 34.57 -9.97
C LEU A 197 14.86 35.65 -9.60
N PHE A 198 16.07 35.53 -10.14
CA PHE A 198 17.20 36.41 -9.83
C PHE A 198 17.30 37.60 -10.78
N GLY A 199 16.43 37.67 -11.80
CA GLY A 199 16.33 38.84 -12.67
C GLY A 199 17.61 39.08 -13.46
N PHE A 200 18.29 38.02 -13.92
CA PHE A 200 19.33 38.11 -14.94
C PHE A 200 18.70 38.42 -16.31
N SER A 201 17.81 39.40 -16.36
CA SER A 201 17.39 40.03 -17.60
C SER A 201 18.63 40.80 -18.08
N GLY A 202 19.31 40.26 -19.08
CA GLY A 202 20.62 40.70 -19.59
C GLY A 202 20.69 42.10 -20.22
N ASP A 203 19.97 43.07 -19.67
CA ASP A 203 20.13 44.46 -20.02
C ASP A 203 21.16 45.10 -19.07
N SER A 204 22.33 45.42 -19.63
CA SER A 204 23.52 46.03 -19.03
C SER A 204 24.51 45.10 -18.32
N CYS A 205 25.13 44.22 -19.11
CA CYS A 205 26.50 43.81 -18.87
C CYS A 205 27.41 45.02 -19.10
N ASP A 206 27.59 45.87 -18.08
CA ASP A 206 28.83 46.60 -17.97
C ASP A 206 29.90 45.51 -17.72
N ASP A 207 30.86 45.37 -18.65
CA ASP A 207 32.00 44.43 -18.60
C ASP A 207 32.96 44.76 -17.43
N THR A 208 32.43 45.17 -16.28
CA THR A 208 33.16 45.11 -15.04
C THR A 208 33.38 43.62 -14.76
N PRO A 209 34.64 43.14 -14.76
CA PRO A 209 34.90 41.80 -14.30
C PRO A 209 34.28 41.73 -12.91
N ILE A 210 33.32 40.82 -12.72
CA ILE A 210 32.89 40.40 -11.40
C ILE A 210 34.13 39.74 -10.82
N MET A 211 34.99 40.59 -10.27
CA MET A 211 36.08 40.21 -9.44
C MET A 211 35.35 39.56 -8.29
N HIS A 212 35.30 38.22 -8.30
CA HIS A 212 35.07 37.44 -7.11
C HIS A 212 36.20 37.85 -6.17
N SER A 213 36.03 39.01 -5.54
CA SER A 213 36.73 39.43 -4.36
C SER A 213 36.61 38.20 -3.48
N GLY A 214 37.73 37.52 -3.26
CA GLY A 214 37.72 36.21 -2.64
C GLY A 214 36.77 36.25 -1.46
N THR A 215 36.05 35.15 -1.21
CA THR A 215 35.08 35.03 -0.11
C THR A 215 35.72 35.21 1.28
N PHE A 216 36.95 35.71 1.34
CA PHE A 216 37.63 36.21 2.52
C PHE A 216 36.86 37.38 3.10
N ASP A 217 35.95 37.04 3.98
CA ASP A 217 35.33 37.99 4.88
C ASP A 217 36.18 37.98 6.16
N SER A 218 36.91 39.06 6.39
CA SER A 218 37.79 39.18 7.56
C SER A 218 37.07 38.98 8.89
N CYS A 219 35.75 39.15 8.94
CA CYS A 219 34.95 38.89 10.14
C CYS A 219 34.55 37.42 10.28
N LEU A 220 34.30 36.72 9.18
CA LEU A 220 33.82 35.32 9.18
C LEU A 220 34.93 34.28 9.09
N ASP A 221 36.09 34.66 8.51
CA ASP A 221 37.21 33.75 8.26
C ASP A 221 38.33 33.84 9.32
N GLU A 222 38.16 34.67 10.35
CA GLU A 222 39.08 34.66 11.50
C GLU A 222 38.90 33.39 12.35
N PRO A 223 39.99 32.86 12.97
CA PRO A 223 39.88 31.73 13.89
C PRO A 223 38.97 32.06 15.07
N ILE A 224 38.02 31.17 15.37
CA ILE A 224 37.06 31.35 16.48
C ILE A 224 37.82 31.63 17.78
N ALA A 225 37.60 32.80 18.36
CA ALA A 225 38.26 33.21 19.58
C ALA A 225 37.61 32.54 20.80
N LEU A 226 38.41 32.28 21.84
CA LEU A 226 37.91 31.68 23.09
C LEU A 226 36.82 32.55 23.76
N GLY A 227 36.90 33.87 23.59
CA GLY A 227 35.89 34.81 24.09
C GLY A 227 34.52 34.62 23.44
N GLU A 228 34.50 34.40 22.12
CA GLU A 228 33.28 34.13 21.35
C GLU A 228 32.66 32.81 21.76
N LEU A 229 33.47 31.76 21.91
CA LEU A 229 32.99 30.46 22.38
C LEU A 229 32.34 30.56 23.76
N LYS A 230 32.95 31.31 24.69
CA LYS A 230 32.37 31.56 26.02
C LYS A 230 31.10 32.39 25.95
N ALA A 231 31.04 33.39 25.07
CA ALA A 231 29.85 34.22 24.87
C ALA A 231 28.69 33.38 24.28
N ALA A 232 28.98 32.52 23.31
CA ALA A 232 28.04 31.58 22.73
C ALA A 232 27.49 30.62 23.79
N LEU A 233 28.36 30.00 24.59
CA LEU A 233 27.95 29.12 25.71
C LEU A 233 27.07 29.84 26.75
N LYS A 234 27.34 31.12 27.04
CA LYS A 234 26.48 31.93 27.92
C LYS A 234 25.13 32.30 27.30
N ALA A 235 25.07 32.45 25.98
CA ALA A 235 23.85 32.78 25.26
C ALA A 235 22.90 31.58 25.11
N VAL A 236 23.40 30.37 25.32
CA VAL A 236 22.61 29.14 25.33
C VAL A 236 21.60 29.20 26.48
N LYS A 237 20.31 29.08 26.12
CA LYS A 237 19.21 29.13 27.10
C LYS A 237 19.14 27.80 27.86
N SER A 238 19.24 27.87 29.19
CA SER A 238 18.97 26.73 30.07
C SER A 238 17.52 26.24 29.89
N ASN A 239 17.27 24.96 30.16
CA ASN A 239 15.95 24.32 30.06
C ASN A 239 15.34 24.29 28.65
N LYS A 240 16.15 24.35 27.60
CA LYS A 240 15.70 24.00 26.25
C LYS A 240 15.71 22.49 26.08
N ALA A 241 14.75 21.98 25.32
CA ALA A 241 14.72 20.56 24.97
C ALA A 241 16.00 20.20 24.19
N PRO A 242 16.58 19.00 24.43
CA PRO A 242 17.74 18.53 23.68
C PRO A 242 17.45 18.44 22.18
N GLY A 243 18.50 18.58 21.37
CA GLY A 243 18.43 18.44 19.92
C GLY A 243 18.16 16.99 19.49
N GLU A 244 18.21 16.73 18.18
CA GLU A 244 18.09 15.37 17.64
C GLU A 244 19.23 14.44 18.09
N ASP A 245 20.35 15.00 18.54
CA ASP A 245 21.50 14.30 19.13
C ASP A 245 21.25 13.83 20.58
N GLY A 246 20.21 14.34 21.24
CA GLY A 246 19.85 13.98 22.62
C GLY A 246 20.77 14.55 23.69
N ILE A 247 21.64 15.51 23.36
CA ILE A 247 22.58 16.11 24.32
C ILE A 247 21.88 17.23 25.10
N ASN A 248 21.83 17.09 26.42
CA ASN A 248 21.27 18.10 27.31
C ASN A 248 22.27 19.24 27.57
N TYR A 249 21.75 20.40 27.93
CA TYR A 249 22.53 21.61 28.21
C TYR A 249 23.25 21.61 29.58
N ASP A 250 23.06 20.58 30.40
CA ASP A 250 23.54 20.51 31.80
C ASP A 250 24.90 19.81 31.97
N PHE A 251 25.70 19.69 30.91
CA PHE A 251 27.05 19.09 30.96
C PHE A 251 28.15 20.11 31.25
#